data_AF-A4FZM8-F1
#
_entry.id   AF-A4FZM8-F1
#
_cell.length_a   1.000
_cell.length_b   1.000
_cell.length_c   1.000
_cell.angle_alpha   90.00
_cell.angle_beta   90.00
_cell.angle_gamma   90.00
#
_symmetry.space_group_name_H-M   'P 1'
#
loop_
_entity.id
_entity.type
_entity.pdbx_description
1 polymer ?
#
loop_
_entity_poly.entity_id
_entity_poly.type
_entity_poly.pdbx_seq_one_letter_code
_entity_poly.pdbx_strand_id
1 'polypeptide(L)'
;MFDDDKEFTMKKLQAALDNGFVDLEVMYLVNKINEFNNYYTTSSCIGRCGIMEFPKGKNPKIHSKWLGKWHHYANYDEIDQAISEKSESFEKISFVLNSPILHVASRNADTSKKLLELAYHNGLKASSIKSISSKRYIVEIMTTAKMDAPIAYDGKMVVNREYLDILLDEGNLKLKHARKSLIRFYERLDELKD
;
A
#
# COMPACT_ATOMS: atom_id res chain seq x y z
N MET A 1 6.92 -19.41 20.36
CA MET A 1 5.75 -18.53 20.11
C MET A 1 5.97 -17.57 18.95
N PHE A 2 6.99 -16.71 18.96
CA PHE A 2 7.29 -15.86 17.78
C PHE A 2 7.72 -16.72 16.58
N ASP A 3 8.62 -17.68 16.80
CA ASP A 3 9.13 -18.55 15.73
C ASP A 3 8.03 -19.45 15.13
N ASP A 4 7.15 -20.02 15.96
CA ASP A 4 5.99 -20.79 15.48
C ASP A 4 5.03 -19.91 14.64
N ASP A 5 4.83 -18.66 15.07
CA ASP A 5 3.97 -17.71 14.36
C ASP A 5 4.61 -17.23 13.05
N LYS A 6 5.94 -17.10 13.02
CA LYS A 6 6.74 -16.88 11.80
C LYS A 6 6.57 -18.05 10.85
N GLU A 7 6.81 -19.29 11.28
CA GLU A 7 6.67 -20.49 10.45
C GLU A 7 5.26 -20.60 9.86
N PHE A 8 4.23 -20.40 10.68
CA PHE A 8 2.85 -20.39 10.24
C PHE A 8 2.55 -19.29 9.22
N THR A 9 3.10 -18.08 9.42
CA THR A 9 2.93 -16.96 8.49
C THR A 9 3.66 -17.21 7.17
N MET A 10 4.82 -17.87 7.17
CA MET A 10 5.52 -18.27 5.94
C MET A 10 4.73 -19.29 5.13
N LYS A 11 4.06 -20.25 5.77
CA LYS A 11 3.13 -21.18 5.08
C LYS A 11 1.97 -20.43 4.41
N LYS A 12 1.44 -19.38 5.06
CA LYS A 12 0.41 -18.52 4.47
C LYS A 12 0.91 -17.72 3.28
N LEU A 13 2.14 -17.18 3.36
CA LEU A 13 2.77 -16.47 2.25
C LEU A 13 2.94 -17.40 1.04
N GLN A 14 3.42 -18.63 1.27
CA GLN A 14 3.55 -19.62 0.19
C GLN A 14 2.21 -19.93 -0.45
N ALA A 15 1.16 -20.20 0.35
CA ALA A 15 -0.18 -20.42 -0.19
C ALA A 15 -0.69 -19.20 -0.98
N ALA A 16 -0.41 -17.98 -0.54
CA ALA A 16 -0.78 -16.77 -1.27
C ALA A 16 -0.04 -16.63 -2.61
N LEU A 17 1.24 -17.03 -2.67
CA LEU A 17 2.02 -17.08 -3.91
C LEU A 17 1.46 -18.12 -4.88
N ASP A 18 1.18 -19.33 -4.40
CA ASP A 18 0.66 -20.44 -5.22
C ASP A 18 -0.71 -20.09 -5.84
N ASN A 19 -1.49 -19.25 -5.18
CA ASN A 19 -2.80 -18.78 -5.66
C ASN A 19 -2.75 -17.43 -6.40
N GLY A 20 -1.57 -16.85 -6.63
CA GLY A 20 -1.43 -15.59 -7.37
C GLY A 20 -1.99 -14.36 -6.65
N PHE A 21 -2.08 -14.39 -5.31
CA PHE A 21 -2.61 -13.30 -4.49
C PHE A 21 -1.56 -12.27 -4.05
N VAL A 22 -0.30 -12.47 -4.46
CA VAL A 22 0.83 -11.64 -4.05
C VAL A 22 1.32 -10.80 -5.21
N ASP A 23 1.53 -9.51 -4.93
CA ASP A 23 2.18 -8.59 -5.84
C ASP A 23 3.68 -8.95 -5.97
N LEU A 24 4.09 -9.48 -7.11
CA LEU A 24 5.47 -9.94 -7.28
C LEU A 24 6.49 -8.80 -7.19
N GLU A 25 6.09 -7.54 -7.44
CA GLU A 25 6.99 -6.38 -7.35
C GLU A 25 7.50 -6.13 -5.92
N VAL A 26 6.79 -6.60 -4.89
CA VAL A 26 7.22 -6.41 -3.49
C VAL A 26 8.04 -7.58 -2.95
N MET A 27 8.19 -8.67 -3.71
CA MET A 27 8.79 -9.91 -3.20
C MET A 27 10.27 -9.79 -2.87
N TYR A 28 11.03 -8.93 -3.56
CA TYR A 28 12.44 -8.68 -3.22
C TYR A 28 12.59 -8.20 -1.76
N LEU A 29 11.64 -7.37 -1.30
CA LEU A 29 11.63 -6.80 0.03
C LEU A 29 11.07 -7.79 1.06
N VAL A 30 10.00 -8.49 0.70
CA VAL A 30 9.38 -9.53 1.53
C VAL A 30 10.40 -10.63 1.85
N ASN A 31 11.09 -11.16 0.85
CA ASN A 31 12.06 -12.24 1.01
C ASN A 31 13.21 -11.80 1.92
N LYS A 32 13.82 -10.64 1.67
CA LYS A 32 14.94 -10.15 2.47
C LYS A 32 14.57 -9.94 3.94
N ILE A 33 13.39 -9.40 4.24
CA ILE A 33 12.94 -9.23 5.63
C ILE A 33 12.72 -10.58 6.31
N ASN A 34 12.16 -11.56 5.58
CA ASN A 34 11.87 -12.89 6.13
C ASN A 34 13.12 -13.73 6.41
N GLU A 35 14.27 -13.39 5.84
CA GLU A 35 15.57 -14.01 6.17
C GLU A 35 16.03 -13.69 7.60
N PHE A 36 15.58 -12.59 8.20
CA PHE A 36 16.05 -12.18 9.53
C PHE A 36 15.32 -12.90 10.66
N ASN A 37 16.07 -13.40 11.65
CA ASN A 37 15.50 -14.16 12.78
C ASN A 37 14.50 -13.36 13.62
N ASN A 38 14.64 -12.03 13.68
CA ASN A 38 13.79 -11.17 14.51
C ASN A 38 12.60 -10.55 13.77
N TYR A 39 12.45 -10.84 12.48
CA TYR A 39 11.44 -10.22 11.64
C TYR A 39 10.73 -11.24 10.74
N TYR A 40 9.48 -10.94 10.39
CA TYR A 40 8.79 -11.51 9.24
C TYR A 40 7.63 -10.65 8.78
N THR A 41 7.29 -10.71 7.51
CA THR A 41 6.18 -9.97 6.90
C THR A 41 4.86 -10.67 7.12
N THR A 42 3.79 -9.93 7.40
CA THR A 42 2.43 -10.47 7.49
C THR A 42 1.53 -10.05 6.33
N SER A 43 1.82 -8.92 5.69
CA SER A 43 1.12 -8.44 4.48
C SER A 43 1.91 -7.31 3.83
N SER A 44 1.75 -7.13 2.52
CA SER A 44 2.47 -6.13 1.74
C SER A 44 1.65 -5.61 0.57
N CYS A 45 1.96 -4.40 0.10
CA CYS A 45 1.41 -3.78 -1.11
C CYS A 45 2.43 -2.76 -1.63
N ILE A 46 2.68 -2.73 -2.95
CA ILE A 46 3.64 -1.81 -3.58
C ILE A 46 3.05 -0.42 -3.90
N GLY A 47 1.88 -0.12 -3.31
CA GLY A 47 1.14 1.12 -3.51
C GLY A 47 0.33 1.10 -4.81
N ARG A 48 -0.70 1.93 -4.87
CA ARG A 48 -1.62 1.98 -6.01
C ARG A 48 -2.20 3.36 -6.25
N CYS A 49 -2.44 3.67 -7.51
CA CYS A 49 -3.36 4.72 -7.93
C CYS A 49 -4.69 4.08 -8.33
N GLY A 50 -5.74 4.89 -8.44
CA GLY A 50 -7.03 4.40 -8.89
C GLY A 50 -8.11 5.47 -8.83
N ILE A 51 -9.28 5.10 -9.33
CA ILE A 51 -10.50 5.89 -9.22
C ILE A 51 -11.50 5.05 -8.44
N MET A 52 -12.02 5.64 -7.36
CA MET A 52 -12.99 4.98 -6.48
C MET A 52 -14.32 5.73 -6.50
N GLU A 53 -15.39 5.00 -6.73
CA GLU A 53 -16.76 5.48 -6.63
C GLU A 53 -17.34 5.11 -5.26
N PHE A 54 -17.95 6.11 -4.63
CA PHE A 54 -18.66 6.01 -3.36
C PHE A 54 -20.17 6.07 -3.60
N PRO A 55 -20.94 5.16 -3.00
CA PRO A 55 -22.35 4.96 -3.30
C PRO A 55 -23.23 6.03 -2.64
N LYS A 56 -24.33 6.41 -3.31
CA LYS A 56 -25.33 7.32 -2.73
C LYS A 56 -26.29 6.59 -1.79
N GLY A 57 -26.45 7.11 -0.57
CA GLY A 57 -27.43 6.61 0.40
C GLY A 57 -27.19 5.17 0.88
N LYS A 58 -25.97 4.64 0.70
CA LYS A 58 -25.56 3.30 1.15
C LYS A 58 -24.26 3.39 1.94
N ASN A 59 -23.96 2.36 2.72
CA ASN A 59 -22.72 2.30 3.47
C ASN A 59 -21.49 2.28 2.53
N PRO A 60 -20.63 3.31 2.54
CA PRO A 60 -19.48 3.37 1.63
C PRO A 60 -18.47 2.25 1.87
N LYS A 61 -18.34 1.74 3.09
CA LYS A 61 -17.39 0.66 3.40
C LYS A 61 -17.73 -0.65 2.68
N ILE A 62 -19.02 -0.88 2.40
CA ILE A 62 -19.52 -2.13 1.82
C ILE A 62 -19.72 -1.98 0.31
N HIS A 63 -20.19 -0.80 -0.14
CA HIS A 63 -20.68 -0.60 -1.50
C HIS A 63 -19.82 0.34 -2.36
N SER A 64 -18.66 0.81 -1.88
CA SER A 64 -17.71 1.50 -2.75
C SER A 64 -17.09 0.52 -3.75
N LYS A 65 -16.86 0.97 -4.98
CA LYS A 65 -16.20 0.18 -6.02
C LYS A 65 -15.00 0.91 -6.58
N TRP A 66 -13.98 0.15 -6.95
CA TRP A 66 -12.92 0.66 -7.81
C TRP A 66 -13.45 0.70 -9.24
N LEU A 67 -13.40 1.87 -9.86
CA LEU A 67 -13.60 2.04 -11.30
C LEU A 67 -12.29 1.79 -12.07
N GLY A 68 -11.16 2.11 -11.43
CA GLY A 68 -9.82 1.77 -11.91
C GLY A 68 -8.92 1.52 -10.72
N LYS A 69 -8.10 0.48 -10.76
CA LYS A 69 -7.19 0.10 -9.68
C LYS A 69 -5.85 -0.35 -10.25
N TRP A 70 -4.83 0.49 -10.11
CA TRP A 70 -3.55 0.30 -10.79
C TRP A 70 -2.43 0.12 -9.79
N HIS A 71 -1.80 -1.04 -9.84
CA HIS A 71 -0.56 -1.35 -9.14
C HIS A 71 0.68 -0.98 -9.98
N HIS A 72 0.50 -0.49 -11.20
CA HIS A 72 1.52 0.07 -12.08
C HIS A 72 1.34 1.59 -12.22
N TYR A 73 2.23 2.24 -12.98
CA TYR A 73 2.02 3.63 -13.41
C TYR A 73 1.01 3.65 -14.54
N ALA A 74 -0.21 4.12 -14.24
CA ALA A 74 -1.30 4.07 -15.19
C ALA A 74 -1.14 5.12 -16.29
N ASN A 75 -1.78 4.89 -17.44
CA ASN A 75 -1.80 5.81 -18.57
C ASN A 75 -3.16 6.53 -18.72
N TYR A 76 -3.20 7.47 -19.66
CA TYR A 76 -4.37 8.30 -19.92
C TYR A 76 -5.61 7.52 -20.41
N ASP A 77 -5.41 6.42 -21.16
CA ASP A 77 -6.50 5.57 -21.66
C ASP A 77 -7.16 4.80 -20.51
N GLU A 78 -6.37 4.38 -19.51
CA GLU A 78 -6.89 3.71 -18.32
C GLU A 78 -7.81 4.62 -17.49
N ILE A 79 -7.56 5.95 -17.50
CA ILE A 79 -8.50 6.91 -16.91
C ILE A 79 -9.82 6.92 -17.65
N ASP A 80 -9.80 6.97 -18.99
CA ASP A 80 -11.03 6.98 -19.78
C ASP A 80 -11.85 5.71 -19.56
N GLN A 81 -11.17 4.56 -19.54
CA GLN A 81 -11.80 3.28 -19.22
C GLN A 81 -12.45 3.33 -17.84
N ALA A 82 -11.73 3.74 -16.80
CA ALA A 82 -12.28 3.81 -15.45
C ALA A 82 -13.49 4.76 -15.35
N ILE A 83 -13.42 5.95 -15.95
CA ILE A 83 -14.54 6.91 -15.91
C ILE A 83 -15.76 6.38 -16.67
N SER A 84 -15.57 5.58 -17.73
CA SER A 84 -16.67 4.98 -18.49
C SER A 84 -17.47 3.95 -17.68
N GLU A 85 -16.88 3.34 -16.65
CA GLU A 85 -17.51 2.33 -15.78
C GLU A 85 -18.31 2.93 -14.60
N LYS A 86 -18.36 4.26 -14.50
CA LYS A 86 -19.09 4.93 -13.43
C LYS A 86 -20.58 4.62 -13.48
N SER A 87 -21.20 4.46 -12.31
CA SER A 87 -22.64 4.29 -12.20
C SER A 87 -23.38 5.57 -12.62
N GLU A 88 -24.66 5.45 -12.98
CA GLU A 88 -25.52 6.62 -13.23
C GLU A 88 -25.74 7.45 -11.96
N SER A 89 -25.77 6.79 -10.79
CA SER A 89 -25.98 7.41 -9.49
C SER A 89 -24.88 7.03 -8.51
N PHE A 90 -24.19 8.03 -7.99
CA PHE A 90 -23.15 7.92 -6.96
C PHE A 90 -23.14 9.19 -6.10
N GLU A 91 -22.57 9.10 -4.90
CA GLU A 91 -22.38 10.27 -4.03
C GLU A 91 -21.12 11.04 -4.44
N LYS A 92 -20.01 10.32 -4.62
CA LYS A 92 -18.70 10.89 -4.90
C LYS A 92 -17.88 9.93 -5.75
N ILE A 93 -17.06 10.47 -6.65
CA ILE A 93 -15.92 9.74 -7.23
C ILE A 93 -14.65 10.48 -6.83
N SER A 94 -13.62 9.74 -6.42
CA SER A 94 -12.31 10.31 -6.10
C SER A 94 -11.20 9.60 -6.87
N PHE A 95 -10.21 10.37 -7.32
CA PHE A 95 -8.89 9.84 -7.64
C PHE A 95 -8.15 9.58 -6.33
N VAL A 96 -7.62 8.37 -6.19
CA VAL A 96 -7.02 7.87 -4.94
C VAL A 96 -5.61 7.36 -5.22
N LEU A 97 -4.65 7.82 -4.43
CA LEU A 97 -3.32 7.22 -4.31
C LEU A 97 -3.12 6.73 -2.88
N ASN A 98 -2.71 5.47 -2.74
CA ASN A 98 -2.26 4.90 -1.48
C ASN A 98 -0.79 4.52 -1.55
N SER A 99 -0.01 4.93 -0.55
CA SER A 99 1.40 4.55 -0.39
C SER A 99 1.59 3.02 -0.46
N PRO A 100 2.76 2.56 -0.93
CA PRO A 100 3.26 1.25 -0.55
C PRO A 100 3.21 1.06 0.97
N ILE A 101 2.84 -0.14 1.40
CA ILE A 101 2.66 -0.48 2.82
C ILE A 101 3.17 -1.90 3.08
N LEU A 102 3.87 -2.07 4.19
CA LEU A 102 4.29 -3.37 4.70
C LEU A 102 3.89 -3.48 6.17
N HIS A 103 3.41 -4.66 6.56
CA HIS A 103 3.31 -5.03 7.96
C HIS A 103 4.38 -6.07 8.26
N VAL A 104 5.27 -5.72 9.18
CA VAL A 104 6.39 -6.55 9.62
C VAL A 104 6.22 -6.85 11.10
N ALA A 105 6.11 -8.13 11.43
CA ALA A 105 6.21 -8.61 12.79
C ALA A 105 7.66 -8.54 13.27
N SER A 106 7.84 -7.99 14.47
CA SER A 106 9.11 -7.88 15.18
C SER A 106 9.05 -8.63 16.50
N ARG A 107 10.15 -9.28 16.87
CA ARG A 107 10.22 -10.17 18.05
C ARG A 107 9.89 -9.46 19.36
N ASN A 108 10.37 -8.24 19.54
CA ASN A 108 10.26 -7.48 20.78
C ASN A 108 10.29 -5.97 20.52
N ALA A 109 10.18 -5.18 21.60
CA ALA A 109 10.20 -3.72 21.53
C ALA A 109 11.49 -3.18 20.90
N ASP A 110 12.67 -3.69 21.28
CA ASP A 110 13.96 -3.21 20.78
C ASP A 110 14.12 -3.43 19.28
N THR A 111 13.81 -4.64 18.80
CA THR A 111 13.83 -4.97 17.37
C THR A 111 12.82 -4.12 16.58
N SER A 112 11.65 -3.83 17.17
CA SER A 112 10.64 -2.98 16.52
C SER A 112 11.08 -1.53 16.41
N LYS A 113 11.77 -1.02 17.44
CA LYS A 113 12.37 0.32 17.45
C LYS A 113 13.44 0.45 16.37
N LYS A 114 14.39 -0.50 16.29
CA LYS A 114 15.44 -0.52 15.25
C LYS A 114 14.84 -0.47 13.83
N LEU A 115 13.83 -1.29 13.58
CA LEU A 115 13.15 -1.33 12.28
C LEU A 115 12.46 0.00 11.94
N LEU A 116 11.81 0.63 12.92
CA LEU A 116 11.17 1.94 12.75
C LEU A 116 12.18 3.06 12.49
N GLU A 117 13.28 3.10 13.24
CA GLU A 117 14.35 4.09 13.03
C GLU A 117 14.95 3.95 11.63
N LEU A 118 15.22 2.72 11.18
CA LEU A 118 15.70 2.46 9.83
C LEU A 118 14.70 2.94 8.77
N ALA A 119 13.40 2.66 8.95
CA ALA A 119 12.35 3.11 8.04
C ALA A 119 12.30 4.65 7.97
N TYR A 120 12.34 5.33 9.13
CA TYR A 120 12.34 6.79 9.19
C TYR A 120 13.55 7.41 8.51
N HIS A 121 14.76 6.90 8.74
CA HIS A 121 15.97 7.43 8.11
C HIS A 121 15.96 7.27 6.58
N ASN A 122 15.15 6.35 6.05
CA ASN A 122 15.03 6.11 4.61
C ASN A 122 13.80 6.75 3.93
N GLY A 123 13.07 7.61 4.66
CA GLY A 123 11.95 8.40 4.11
C GLY A 123 10.57 7.75 4.22
N LEU A 124 10.44 6.66 4.99
CA LEU A 124 9.16 6.00 5.30
C LEU A 124 8.55 6.64 6.56
N LYS A 125 8.28 7.95 6.48
CA LYS A 125 7.96 8.80 7.65
C LYS A 125 6.60 8.56 8.29
N ALA A 126 5.71 7.82 7.62
CA ALA A 126 4.40 7.45 8.17
C ALA A 126 4.42 6.08 8.87
N SER A 127 5.60 5.47 9.02
CA SER A 127 5.75 4.18 9.69
C SER A 127 5.40 4.28 11.18
N SER A 128 4.89 3.20 11.79
CA SER A 128 4.47 3.18 13.20
C SER A 128 4.43 1.76 13.78
N ILE A 129 4.30 1.62 15.10
CA ILE A 129 3.87 0.35 15.70
C ILE A 129 2.35 0.29 15.61
N LYS A 130 1.84 -0.58 14.73
CA LYS A 130 0.40 -0.75 14.48
C LYS A 130 -0.31 -1.49 15.61
N SER A 131 0.33 -2.51 16.16
CA SER A 131 -0.24 -3.30 17.26
C SER A 131 0.84 -4.03 18.05
N ILE A 132 0.53 -4.30 19.32
CA ILE A 132 1.38 -5.04 20.24
C ILE A 132 0.55 -6.21 20.79
N SER A 133 1.14 -7.39 20.83
CA SER A 133 0.54 -8.60 21.40
C SER A 133 1.59 -9.36 22.17
N SER A 134 1.18 -10.38 22.93
CA SER A 134 2.12 -11.29 23.57
C SER A 134 3.05 -12.00 22.57
N LYS A 135 2.59 -12.18 21.32
CA LYS A 135 3.33 -12.93 20.27
C LYS A 135 4.41 -12.10 19.58
N ARG A 136 4.11 -10.83 19.29
CA ARG A 136 4.87 -9.98 18.35
C ARG A 136 4.43 -8.51 18.41
N TYR A 137 5.30 -7.64 17.91
CA TYR A 137 5.05 -6.23 17.62
C TYR A 137 4.85 -6.07 16.12
N ILE A 138 3.71 -5.56 15.66
CA ILE A 138 3.51 -5.28 14.23
C ILE A 138 3.94 -3.86 13.93
N VAL A 139 5.00 -3.72 13.15
CA VAL A 139 5.49 -2.47 12.60
C VAL A 139 4.85 -2.27 11.22
N GLU A 140 4.13 -1.16 11.05
CA GLU A 140 3.62 -0.69 9.76
C GLU A 140 4.67 0.22 9.13
N ILE A 141 5.11 -0.11 7.92
CA ILE A 141 6.12 0.64 7.17
C ILE A 141 5.44 1.30 5.99
N MET A 142 5.45 2.64 5.94
CA MET A 142 4.72 3.41 4.94
C MET A 142 5.35 4.79 4.71
N THR A 143 5.18 5.34 3.50
CA THR A 143 5.50 6.74 3.21
C THR A 143 4.32 7.65 3.55
N THR A 144 4.51 8.97 3.46
CA THR A 144 3.40 9.93 3.54
C THR A 144 2.65 10.10 2.21
N ALA A 145 3.02 9.34 1.17
CA ALA A 145 2.39 9.46 -0.15
C ALA A 145 0.92 9.05 -0.09
N LYS A 146 0.05 10.03 -0.32
CA LYS A 146 -1.40 9.86 -0.34
C LYS A 146 -2.00 10.91 -1.26
N MET A 147 -3.10 10.56 -1.90
CA MET A 147 -3.94 11.49 -2.64
C MET A 147 -5.38 11.04 -2.50
N ASP A 148 -6.26 11.98 -2.16
CA ASP A 148 -7.71 11.79 -2.17
C ASP A 148 -8.32 13.04 -2.80
N ALA A 149 -8.40 13.04 -4.13
CA ALA A 149 -8.90 14.18 -4.90
C ALA A 149 -10.31 13.88 -5.39
N PRO A 150 -11.35 14.61 -4.94
CA PRO A 150 -12.69 14.48 -5.51
C PRO A 150 -12.69 14.89 -6.99
N ILE A 151 -13.35 14.10 -7.83
CA ILE A 151 -13.49 14.37 -9.28
C ILE A 151 -14.95 14.42 -9.75
N ALA A 152 -15.88 13.86 -8.97
CA ALA A 152 -17.30 13.89 -9.26
C ALA A 152 -18.14 13.90 -7.97
N TYR A 153 -19.32 14.52 -8.04
CA TYR A 153 -20.33 14.53 -6.97
C TYR A 153 -21.72 14.37 -7.55
N ASP A 154 -22.58 13.63 -6.85
CA ASP A 154 -24.01 13.50 -7.17
C ASP A 154 -24.30 13.19 -8.66
N GLY A 155 -23.60 12.19 -9.21
CA GLY A 155 -23.75 11.77 -10.60
C GLY A 155 -23.06 12.66 -11.64
N LYS A 156 -22.43 13.77 -11.24
CA LYS A 156 -21.84 14.76 -12.14
C LYS A 156 -20.33 14.88 -11.95
N MET A 157 -19.60 14.90 -13.06
CA MET A 157 -18.18 15.27 -13.06
C MET A 157 -18.05 16.75 -12.66
N VAL A 158 -17.10 17.06 -11.79
CA VAL A 158 -16.81 18.44 -11.34
C VAL A 158 -15.44 18.93 -11.79
N VAL A 159 -14.75 18.13 -12.60
CA VAL A 159 -13.43 18.41 -13.16
C VAL A 159 -13.44 18.14 -14.67
N ASN A 160 -12.53 18.79 -15.39
CA ASN A 160 -12.33 18.55 -16.82
C ASN A 160 -11.27 17.46 -17.07
N ARG A 161 -11.06 17.09 -18.33
CA ARG A 161 -10.06 16.09 -18.72
C ARG A 161 -8.64 16.50 -18.34
N GLU A 162 -8.27 17.76 -18.58
CA GLU A 162 -6.95 18.31 -18.24
C GLU A 162 -6.60 18.12 -16.76
N TYR A 163 -7.55 18.34 -15.85
CA TYR A 163 -7.32 18.11 -14.42
C TYR A 163 -7.14 16.63 -14.09
N LEU A 164 -7.85 15.72 -14.77
CA LEU A 164 -7.64 14.27 -14.59
C LEU A 164 -6.23 13.85 -15.02
N ASP A 165 -5.72 14.41 -16.11
CA ASP A 165 -4.35 14.15 -16.58
C ASP A 165 -3.32 14.63 -15.55
N ILE A 166 -3.51 15.84 -14.99
CA ILE A 166 -2.66 16.36 -13.90
C ILE A 166 -2.69 15.44 -12.68
N LEU A 167 -3.88 14.96 -12.27
CA LEU A 167 -4.00 14.03 -11.15
C LEU A 167 -3.25 12.72 -11.41
N LEU A 168 -3.30 12.20 -12.65
CA LEU A 168 -2.58 10.99 -13.02
C LEU A 168 -1.08 11.17 -12.92
N ASP A 169 -0.57 12.24 -13.51
CA ASP A 169 0.86 12.52 -13.57
C ASP A 169 1.42 12.73 -12.16
N GLU A 170 0.73 13.51 -11.32
CA GLU A 170 1.05 13.69 -9.91
C GLU A 170 0.97 12.38 -9.12
N GLY A 171 -0.06 11.57 -9.36
CA GLY A 171 -0.22 10.25 -8.75
C GLY A 171 0.93 9.32 -9.09
N ASN A 172 1.24 9.15 -10.38
CA ASN A 172 2.34 8.32 -10.87
C ASN A 172 3.68 8.78 -10.31
N LEU A 173 3.95 10.09 -10.33
CA LEU A 173 5.17 10.66 -9.80
C LEU A 173 5.32 10.40 -8.30
N LYS A 174 4.27 10.65 -7.51
CA LYS A 174 4.26 10.37 -6.07
C LYS A 174 4.47 8.89 -5.77
N LEU A 175 3.81 8.00 -6.51
CA LEU A 175 3.98 6.55 -6.36
C LEU A 175 5.42 6.12 -6.66
N LYS A 176 6.03 6.69 -7.72
CA LYS A 176 7.44 6.45 -8.07
C LYS A 176 8.38 6.91 -6.97
N HIS A 177 8.17 8.08 -6.38
CA HIS A 177 8.96 8.55 -5.25
C HIS A 177 8.78 7.66 -4.01
N ALA A 178 7.56 7.20 -3.74
CA ALA A 178 7.29 6.32 -2.62
C ALA A 178 8.02 4.96 -2.76
N ARG A 179 8.00 4.37 -3.97
CA ARG A 179 8.75 3.14 -4.28
C ARG A 179 10.26 3.34 -4.18
N LYS A 180 10.79 4.49 -4.59
CA LYS A 180 12.22 4.83 -4.36
C LYS A 180 12.59 4.84 -2.88
N SER A 181 11.71 5.29 -1.99
CA SER A 181 11.95 5.21 -0.53
C SER A 181 11.99 3.77 -0.02
N LEU A 182 11.16 2.88 -0.56
CA LEU A 182 11.25 1.45 -0.25
C LEU A 182 12.56 0.82 -0.73
N ILE A 183 13.05 1.21 -1.91
CA ILE A 183 14.34 0.72 -2.43
C ILE A 183 15.50 1.17 -1.53
N ARG A 184 15.56 2.45 -1.14
CA ARG A 184 16.58 2.92 -0.19
C ARG A 184 16.52 2.18 1.15
N PHE A 185 15.31 1.91 1.64
CA PHE A 185 15.11 1.10 2.84
C PHE A 185 15.63 -0.33 2.65
N TYR A 186 15.32 -0.97 1.52
CA TYR A 186 15.82 -2.31 1.17
C TYR A 186 17.35 -2.40 1.16
N GLU A 187 18.02 -1.40 0.59
CA GLU A 187 19.48 -1.29 0.50
C GLU A 187 20.17 -1.19 1.88
N ARG A 188 19.41 -0.85 2.93
CA ARG A 188 19.91 -0.68 4.30
C ARG A 188 19.43 -1.77 5.25
N LEU A 189 18.59 -2.71 4.80
CA LEU A 189 18.01 -3.75 5.64
C LEU A 189 19.07 -4.63 6.34
N ASP A 190 20.26 -4.78 5.77
CA ASP A 190 21.33 -5.56 6.39
C ASP A 190 21.83 -4.94 7.72
N GLU A 191 21.53 -3.68 7.99
CA GLU A 191 21.77 -3.02 9.30
C GLU A 191 20.91 -3.63 10.42
N LEU A 192 19.92 -4.45 10.08
CA LEU A 192 19.07 -5.18 11.04
C LEU A 192 19.55 -6.61 11.31
N LYS A 193 20.62 -7.07 10.64
CA LYS A 193 21.24 -8.36 10.96
C LYS A 193 21.85 -8.29 12.36
N ASP A 194 21.59 -9.31 13.17
CA ASP A 194 22.29 -9.53 14.43
C ASP A 194 23.74 -9.98 14.16
#